data_AF-A0A4Y3N7D9-F1
#
_entry.id   AF-A0A4Y3N7D9-F1
#
_cell.length_a   1.000
_cell.length_b   1.000
_cell.length_c   1.000
_cell.angle_alpha   90.00
_cell.angle_beta   90.00
_cell.angle_gamma   90.00
#
_symmetry.space_group_name_H-M   'P 1'
#
loop_
_entity.id
_entity.type
_entity.pdbx_description
1 polymer ?
#
loop_
_entity_poly.entity_id
_entity_poly.type
_entity_poly.pdbx_seq_one_letter_code
_entity_poly.pdbx_strand_id
1 'polypeptide(L)'
;MPPRQSPAQKLAAKLLLGGEWAPVTNRIGFVKRPVDQAAVEWRKWVQRSNHQARDGIGVTEHQGTLTELLSKLLPLGYGKRWLLLETANPEWTAVMQNSIRDEHFHHPLRHHLSEAKGIPTIEVNDEPKNMKRMATEMARGRWGGRDLTVYDEAGFRRSLSLYHSEPWKFSHGGEPYDFENVEQYSAPRPLDSFPHETLVNICRNLGLDPFEEDFYVPNGRAFIVELLFEGKSSDEKKYTLAEARAGREDISVPRVEDPVIGNALYPSGSANPNPDEVFPVTGFEPYTKPTPWDQAVKEFEECLKRYSSYPVRASLSEGLEELGILASPTHASGGTGSTSISVRATPTLLESPLAVREYTAAFMILQWRRADDSSAYESFYPNRKQMAAIRRIYKEQGLYPFDVDPNGVYFNLAVDKMIRTVTRLRLTKELVEWEASLPAPVTEEAAARRNRSCAWDIRMHIQEHEDQIWNSELDDRVHTLSTI
;
A
#
# COMPACT_ATOMS: atom_id res chain seq x y z
N MET A 1 19.63 48.54 -17.34
CA MET A 1 20.00 47.11 -17.44
C MET A 1 18.90 46.29 -16.79
N PRO A 2 18.33 45.28 -17.45
CA PRO A 2 17.37 44.38 -16.80
C PRO A 2 18.05 43.66 -15.61
N PRO A 3 17.32 43.37 -14.52
CA PRO A 3 17.87 42.70 -13.36
C PRO A 3 18.43 41.32 -13.74
N ARG A 4 19.60 40.95 -13.18
CA ARG A 4 20.20 39.63 -13.38
C ARG A 4 19.27 38.55 -12.80
N GLN A 5 18.84 37.61 -13.64
CA GLN A 5 18.07 36.45 -13.18
C GLN A 5 18.90 35.55 -12.27
N SER A 6 18.29 35.11 -11.16
CA SER A 6 18.87 34.11 -10.27
C SER A 6 18.92 32.73 -10.95
N PRO A 7 19.76 31.79 -10.48
CA PRO A 7 19.78 30.42 -10.99
C PRO A 7 18.40 29.75 -10.97
N ALA A 8 17.60 30.00 -9.92
CA ALA A 8 16.24 29.52 -9.81
C ALA A 8 15.32 30.07 -10.91
N GLN A 9 15.41 31.37 -11.21
CA GLN A 9 14.64 32.00 -12.27
C GLN A 9 15.03 31.48 -13.66
N LYS A 10 16.33 31.24 -13.87
CA LYS A 10 16.83 30.65 -15.12
C LYS A 10 16.33 29.23 -15.35
N LEU A 11 16.25 28.43 -14.29
CA LEU A 11 15.69 27.08 -14.39
C LEU A 11 14.17 27.12 -14.57
N ALA A 12 13.45 27.94 -13.79
CA ALA A 12 11.99 28.07 -13.91
C ALA A 12 11.57 28.43 -15.35
N ALA A 13 12.30 29.34 -16.01
CA ALA A 13 12.05 29.71 -17.41
C ALA A 13 12.22 28.55 -18.42
N LYS A 14 12.83 27.43 -18.02
CA LYS A 14 12.99 26.21 -18.83
C LYS A 14 12.00 25.11 -18.44
N LEU A 15 11.24 25.28 -17.38
CA LEU A 15 10.22 24.32 -16.97
C LEU A 15 8.95 24.53 -17.80
N LEU A 16 8.09 23.52 -17.82
CA LEU A 16 6.79 23.57 -18.50
C LEU A 16 6.01 24.82 -18.11
N LEU A 17 5.57 25.59 -19.12
CA LEU A 17 4.88 26.87 -18.96
C LEU A 17 5.65 27.87 -18.08
N GLY A 18 6.99 27.88 -18.17
CA GLY A 18 7.86 28.76 -17.38
C GLY A 18 7.76 28.53 -15.86
N GLY A 19 7.24 27.38 -15.44
CA GLY A 19 6.98 27.07 -14.03
C GLY A 19 5.81 27.85 -13.43
N GLU A 20 4.94 28.47 -14.24
CA GLU A 20 3.76 29.22 -13.76
C GLU A 20 2.70 28.31 -13.11
N TRP A 21 2.69 27.04 -13.51
CA TRP A 21 1.78 26.02 -12.98
C TRP A 21 2.39 25.14 -11.88
N ALA A 22 3.59 25.45 -11.38
CA ALA A 22 4.11 24.77 -10.19
C ALA A 22 3.14 24.95 -8.99
N PRO A 23 2.94 23.91 -8.16
CA PRO A 23 3.68 22.64 -8.15
C PRO A 23 3.23 21.58 -9.16
N VAL A 24 2.07 21.72 -9.81
CA VAL A 24 1.46 20.59 -10.54
C VAL A 24 2.27 20.14 -11.76
N THR A 25 3.16 20.99 -12.28
CA THR A 25 4.06 20.68 -13.40
C THR A 25 5.49 20.34 -13.00
N ASN A 26 5.83 20.36 -11.70
CA ASN A 26 7.19 20.06 -11.25
C ASN A 26 7.52 18.57 -11.40
N ARG A 27 6.54 17.71 -11.07
CA ARG A 27 6.64 16.25 -11.11
C ARG A 27 5.56 15.68 -12.02
N ILE A 28 5.99 14.91 -13.02
CA ILE A 28 5.12 14.36 -14.06
C ILE A 28 5.36 12.85 -14.14
N GLY A 29 4.27 12.08 -14.05
CA GLY A 29 4.29 10.66 -14.33
C GLY A 29 4.03 10.40 -15.81
N PHE A 30 4.65 9.38 -16.38
CA PHE A 30 4.42 8.92 -17.73
C PHE A 30 4.09 7.44 -17.72
N VAL A 31 3.06 7.06 -18.45
CA VAL A 31 2.60 5.68 -18.59
C VAL A 31 2.70 5.31 -20.06
N LYS A 32 3.39 4.21 -20.40
CA LYS A 32 3.56 3.76 -21.77
C LYS A 32 2.29 3.06 -22.30
N ARG A 33 1.20 3.83 -22.39
CA ARG A 33 -0.10 3.47 -22.95
C ARG A 33 -0.75 4.70 -23.60
N PRO A 34 -1.60 4.51 -24.63
CA PRO A 34 -2.52 5.54 -25.09
C PRO A 34 -3.46 6.00 -23.97
N VAL A 35 -3.90 7.27 -24.03
CA VAL A 35 -4.62 7.94 -22.94
C VAL A 35 -5.87 7.20 -22.46
N ASP A 36 -6.62 6.58 -23.39
CA ASP A 36 -7.82 5.78 -23.07
C ASP A 36 -7.49 4.57 -22.19
N GLN A 37 -6.44 3.84 -22.58
CA GLN A 37 -5.99 2.65 -21.84
C GLN A 37 -5.37 3.06 -20.51
N ALA A 38 -4.62 4.17 -20.49
CA ALA A 38 -4.05 4.72 -19.27
C ALA A 38 -5.14 5.15 -18.28
N ALA A 39 -6.20 5.82 -18.74
CA ALA A 39 -7.34 6.22 -17.90
C ALA A 39 -8.06 5.00 -17.29
N VAL A 40 -8.25 3.93 -18.07
CA VAL A 40 -8.81 2.67 -17.57
C VAL A 40 -7.91 2.05 -16.51
N GLU A 41 -6.60 1.93 -16.74
CA GLU A 41 -5.68 1.34 -15.76
C GLU A 41 -5.53 2.20 -14.51
N TRP A 42 -5.57 3.53 -14.66
CA TRP A 42 -5.56 4.46 -13.54
C TRP A 42 -6.84 4.37 -12.71
N ARG A 43 -8.02 4.30 -13.36
CA ARG A 43 -9.30 4.06 -12.67
C ARG A 43 -9.25 2.77 -11.87
N LYS A 44 -8.76 1.68 -12.46
CA LYS A 44 -8.58 0.39 -11.77
C LYS A 44 -7.67 0.50 -10.55
N TRP A 45 -6.56 1.24 -10.66
CA TRP A 45 -5.68 1.51 -9.52
C TRP A 45 -6.42 2.25 -8.41
N VAL A 46 -7.10 3.36 -8.73
CA VAL A 46 -7.84 4.17 -7.74
C VAL A 46 -8.93 3.35 -7.04
N GLN A 47 -9.66 2.52 -7.79
CA GLN A 47 -10.67 1.57 -7.27
C GLN A 47 -10.07 0.58 -6.27
N ARG A 48 -8.86 0.08 -6.55
CA ARG A 48 -8.17 -0.90 -5.69
C ARG A 48 -7.56 -0.26 -4.45
N SER A 49 -6.91 0.90 -4.57
CA SER A 49 -6.21 1.54 -3.44
C SER A 49 -7.18 2.13 -2.41
N ASN A 50 -8.38 2.54 -2.82
CA ASN A 50 -9.35 3.17 -1.94
C ASN A 50 -10.57 2.26 -1.76
N HIS A 51 -10.34 1.10 -1.14
CA HIS A 51 -11.29 -0.03 -0.95
C HIS A 51 -12.69 0.31 -0.41
N GLN A 52 -12.99 1.58 -0.11
CA GLN A 52 -14.28 2.11 0.32
C GLN A 52 -14.39 3.62 0.04
N ALA A 53 -14.10 4.11 -1.17
CA ALA A 53 -14.62 5.43 -1.55
C ALA A 53 -16.15 5.31 -1.58
N ARG A 54 -16.80 5.61 -0.45
CA ARG A 54 -18.25 5.42 -0.22
C ARG A 54 -19.11 6.07 -1.31
N ASP A 55 -18.55 7.09 -1.96
CA ASP A 55 -19.22 7.99 -2.88
C ASP A 55 -18.75 7.80 -4.34
N GLY A 56 -17.83 6.86 -4.60
CA GLY A 56 -17.42 6.45 -5.95
C GLY A 56 -16.15 7.08 -6.52
N ILE A 57 -15.89 6.80 -7.80
CA ILE A 57 -14.73 7.24 -8.57
C ILE A 57 -15.21 7.77 -9.91
N GLY A 58 -14.87 9.02 -10.20
CA GLY A 58 -15.19 9.69 -11.44
C GLY A 58 -14.13 9.53 -12.50
N VAL A 59 -14.55 9.36 -13.75
CA VAL A 59 -13.69 9.54 -14.92
C VAL A 59 -14.41 10.39 -15.95
N THR A 60 -13.85 11.56 -16.23
CA THR A 60 -14.42 12.52 -17.18
C THR A 60 -13.43 12.83 -18.28
N GLU A 61 -13.92 12.91 -19.51
CA GLU A 61 -13.16 13.41 -20.64
C GLU A 61 -13.27 14.93 -20.72
N HIS A 62 -12.14 15.59 -21.02
CA HIS A 62 -12.06 17.03 -21.24
C HIS A 62 -11.35 17.32 -22.56
N GLN A 63 -11.70 18.44 -23.15
CA GLN A 63 -11.08 18.98 -24.35
C GLN A 63 -10.65 20.42 -24.10
N GLY A 64 -9.46 20.80 -24.54
CA GLY A 64 -8.94 22.16 -24.40
C GLY A 64 -7.44 22.27 -24.55
N THR A 65 -6.93 23.48 -24.31
CA THR A 65 -5.49 23.76 -24.21
C THR A 65 -4.89 23.16 -22.94
N LEU A 66 -3.56 23.01 -22.89
CA LEU A 66 -2.86 22.52 -21.70
C LEU A 66 -3.23 23.33 -20.45
N THR A 67 -3.25 24.66 -20.55
CA THR A 67 -3.59 25.58 -19.46
C THR A 67 -5.04 25.40 -18.99
N GLU A 68 -6.00 25.25 -19.91
CA GLU A 68 -7.41 24.98 -19.56
C GLU A 68 -7.57 23.63 -18.85
N LEU A 69 -6.83 22.61 -19.28
CA LEU A 69 -6.87 21.28 -18.68
C LEU A 69 -6.20 21.24 -17.31
N LEU A 70 -5.05 21.89 -17.13
CA LEU A 70 -4.39 22.06 -15.84
C LEU A 70 -5.30 22.77 -14.83
N SER A 71 -6.13 23.72 -15.28
CA SER A 71 -7.07 24.43 -14.42
C SER A 71 -8.10 23.50 -13.74
N LYS A 72 -8.36 22.33 -14.33
CA LYS A 72 -9.26 21.32 -13.76
C LYS A 72 -8.68 20.58 -12.56
N LEU A 73 -7.36 20.69 -12.32
CA LEU A 73 -6.77 20.22 -11.07
C LEU A 73 -7.11 21.15 -9.89
N LEU A 74 -7.57 22.37 -10.13
CA LEU A 74 -7.95 23.29 -9.07
C LEU A 74 -9.31 22.93 -8.44
N PRO A 75 -9.50 23.17 -7.14
CA PRO A 75 -8.49 23.62 -6.17
C PRO A 75 -7.50 22.50 -5.82
N LEU A 76 -6.27 22.89 -5.48
CA LEU A 76 -5.22 21.96 -5.02
C LEU A 76 -5.45 21.57 -3.56
N GLY A 77 -5.06 20.35 -3.20
CA GLY A 77 -5.12 19.82 -1.84
C GLY A 77 -6.49 19.28 -1.39
N TYR A 78 -7.52 19.39 -2.24
CA TYR A 78 -8.88 18.93 -1.93
C TYR A 78 -9.43 17.97 -2.97
N GLY A 79 -9.85 16.79 -2.52
CA GLY A 79 -10.25 15.66 -3.37
C GLY A 79 -9.09 15.18 -4.25
N LYS A 80 -8.75 13.89 -4.25
CA LYS A 80 -7.64 13.43 -5.12
C LYS A 80 -8.09 13.42 -6.58
N ARG A 81 -7.38 14.16 -7.43
CA ARG A 81 -7.58 14.20 -8.89
C ARG A 81 -6.27 13.94 -9.61
N TRP A 82 -6.37 13.18 -10.68
CA TRP A 82 -5.29 12.91 -11.61
C TRP A 82 -5.73 13.32 -13.01
N LEU A 83 -4.95 14.21 -13.62
CA LEU A 83 -5.14 14.65 -15.00
C LEU A 83 -4.22 13.81 -15.89
N LEU A 84 -4.82 13.06 -16.80
CA LEU A 84 -4.15 12.25 -17.80
C LEU A 84 -4.23 12.95 -19.15
N LEU A 85 -3.08 13.25 -19.74
CA LEU A 85 -2.95 14.03 -20.96
C LEU A 85 -2.41 13.15 -22.08
N GLU A 86 -2.99 13.29 -23.28
CA GLU A 86 -2.32 12.83 -24.49
C GLU A 86 -0.97 13.54 -24.65
N THR A 87 0.00 12.85 -25.25
CA THR A 87 1.28 13.44 -25.62
C THR A 87 1.52 13.31 -27.12
N ALA A 88 2.44 14.10 -27.67
CA ALA A 88 2.84 14.03 -29.07
C ALA A 88 3.42 12.66 -29.45
N ASN A 89 3.91 11.90 -28.47
CA ASN A 89 4.20 10.47 -28.64
C ASN A 89 2.98 9.65 -28.16
N PRO A 90 2.15 9.10 -29.05
CA PRO A 90 0.89 8.44 -28.68
C PRO A 90 1.07 7.15 -27.86
N GLU A 91 2.31 6.63 -27.75
CA GLU A 91 2.63 5.54 -26.83
C GLU A 91 2.64 5.97 -25.36
N TRP A 92 2.77 7.27 -25.08
CA TRP A 92 2.89 7.81 -23.74
C TRP A 92 1.71 8.69 -23.35
N THR A 93 1.22 8.46 -22.13
CA THR A 93 0.27 9.34 -21.44
C THR A 93 0.99 10.03 -20.29
N ALA A 94 0.86 11.35 -20.21
CA ALA A 94 1.36 12.10 -19.07
C ALA A 94 0.31 12.17 -17.95
N VAL A 95 0.75 12.16 -16.71
CA VAL A 95 -0.11 12.19 -15.52
C VAL A 95 0.38 13.25 -14.55
N MET A 96 -0.52 14.14 -14.17
CA MET A 96 -0.33 15.19 -13.16
C MET A 96 -1.41 15.08 -12.10
N GLN A 97 -1.17 15.61 -10.89
CA GLN A 97 -2.12 15.48 -9.79
C GLN A 97 -2.30 16.78 -9.03
N ASN A 98 -3.45 16.93 -8.37
CA ASN A 98 -3.82 18.16 -7.68
C ASN A 98 -3.24 18.30 -6.25
N SER A 99 -1.99 17.89 -6.04
CA SER A 99 -1.35 18.08 -4.74
C SER A 99 -0.71 19.46 -4.62
N ILE A 100 -0.79 20.02 -3.41
CA ILE A 100 0.02 21.18 -3.06
C ILE A 100 1.48 20.79 -2.76
N ARG A 101 1.79 19.51 -2.57
CA ARG A 101 3.14 18.98 -2.27
C ARG A 101 3.62 18.11 -3.43
N ASP A 102 4.92 17.90 -3.50
CA ASP A 102 5.51 16.98 -4.48
C ASP A 102 5.28 15.54 -3.98
N GLU A 103 4.04 15.07 -4.14
CA GLU A 103 3.66 13.69 -3.84
C GLU A 103 4.20 12.75 -4.93
N HIS A 104 4.85 11.67 -4.53
CA HIS A 104 5.40 10.68 -5.45
C HIS A 104 4.31 9.82 -6.07
N PHE A 105 4.45 9.51 -7.37
CA PHE A 105 3.64 8.52 -8.06
C PHE A 105 4.16 7.08 -7.86
N HIS A 106 4.98 6.84 -6.83
CA HIS A 106 5.61 5.55 -6.56
C HIS A 106 4.59 4.41 -6.52
N HIS A 107 3.48 4.56 -5.78
CA HIS A 107 2.45 3.52 -5.73
C HIS A 107 1.79 3.20 -7.09
N PRO A 108 1.22 4.17 -7.84
CA PRO A 108 0.61 3.88 -9.13
C PRO A 108 1.62 3.45 -10.21
N LEU A 109 2.75 4.14 -10.36
CA LEU A 109 3.69 3.87 -11.46
C LEU A 109 4.49 2.58 -11.25
N ARG A 110 5.09 2.42 -10.07
CA ARG A 110 5.92 1.24 -9.77
C ARG A 110 5.05 0.03 -9.54
N HIS A 111 4.24 0.06 -8.49
CA HIS A 111 3.64 -1.16 -8.00
C HIS A 111 2.47 -1.60 -8.91
N HIS A 112 1.63 -0.67 -9.37
CA HIS A 112 0.42 -1.03 -10.14
C HIS A 112 0.73 -1.23 -11.61
N LEU A 113 1.28 -0.21 -12.25
CA LEU A 113 1.47 -0.22 -13.69
C LEU A 113 2.66 -1.09 -14.10
N SER A 114 3.85 -0.87 -13.54
CA SER A 114 5.02 -1.68 -13.90
C SER A 114 4.98 -3.08 -13.29
N GLU A 115 5.03 -3.21 -11.96
CA GLU A 115 5.21 -4.51 -11.31
C GLU A 115 4.00 -5.44 -11.52
N ALA A 116 2.77 -4.94 -11.41
CA ALA A 116 1.57 -5.77 -11.52
C ALA A 116 1.03 -5.92 -12.96
N LYS A 117 1.20 -4.91 -13.83
CA LYS A 117 0.64 -4.93 -15.20
C LYS A 117 1.70 -5.02 -16.30
N GLY A 118 2.99 -4.95 -15.99
CA GLY A 118 4.06 -4.97 -16.98
C GLY A 118 4.01 -3.76 -17.91
N ILE A 119 3.48 -2.62 -17.46
CA ILE A 119 3.38 -1.39 -18.24
C ILE A 119 4.56 -0.48 -17.86
N PRO A 120 5.45 -0.15 -18.82
CA PRO A 120 6.55 0.76 -18.55
C PRO A 120 6.06 2.13 -18.07
N THR A 121 6.76 2.69 -17.09
CA THR A 121 6.46 4.00 -16.52
C THR A 121 7.72 4.82 -16.27
N ILE A 122 7.59 6.14 -16.33
CA ILE A 122 8.67 7.09 -16.03
C ILE A 122 8.13 8.16 -15.10
N GLU A 123 8.86 8.50 -14.04
CA GLU A 123 8.61 9.69 -13.23
C GLU A 123 9.74 10.70 -13.49
N VAL A 124 9.36 11.93 -13.85
CA VAL A 124 10.27 13.05 -14.06
C VAL A 124 9.98 14.14 -13.05
N ASN A 125 11.01 14.70 -12.44
CA ASN A 125 10.92 15.86 -11.55
C ASN A 125 12.03 16.87 -11.87
N ASP A 126 11.71 18.17 -11.90
CA ASP A 126 12.70 19.24 -11.92
C ASP A 126 12.19 20.50 -11.20
N GLU A 127 12.85 20.84 -10.09
CA GLU A 127 12.44 21.89 -9.17
C GLU A 127 13.59 22.87 -8.88
N PRO A 128 13.35 24.18 -9.01
CA PRO A 128 14.37 25.17 -8.71
C PRO A 128 14.60 25.31 -7.21
N LYS A 129 15.87 25.33 -6.79
CA LYS A 129 16.24 25.75 -5.44
C LYS A 129 16.12 27.27 -5.31
N ASN A 130 15.11 27.74 -4.59
CA ASN A 130 14.93 29.14 -4.22
C ASN A 130 14.80 29.35 -2.69
N MET A 131 15.10 28.33 -1.89
CA MET A 131 15.03 28.39 -0.42
C MET A 131 15.77 29.60 0.16
N LYS A 132 15.04 30.42 0.91
CA LYS A 132 15.53 31.61 1.62
C LYS A 132 15.26 31.45 3.11
N ARG A 133 16.32 31.44 3.91
CA ARG A 133 16.22 31.51 5.37
C ARG A 133 15.89 32.94 5.78
N MET A 134 14.93 33.08 6.69
CA MET A 134 14.47 34.36 7.21
C MET A 134 14.85 34.42 8.70
N ALA A 135 15.25 35.59 9.20
CA ALA A 135 15.80 35.71 10.56
C ALA A 135 14.77 35.41 11.67
N THR A 136 13.49 35.71 11.41
CA THR A 136 12.40 35.62 12.39
C THR A 136 11.25 34.73 11.93
N GLU A 137 11.41 34.02 10.81
CA GLU A 137 10.36 33.23 10.19
C GLU A 137 10.91 31.89 9.68
N MET A 138 10.01 30.92 9.48
CA MET A 138 10.37 29.68 8.78
C MET A 138 10.95 29.99 7.40
N ALA A 139 11.91 29.17 6.97
CA ALA A 139 12.48 29.29 5.64
C ALA A 139 11.38 29.14 4.57
N ARG A 140 11.47 29.98 3.54
CA ARG A 140 10.50 30.05 2.43
C ARG A 140 11.17 29.57 1.15
N GLY A 141 10.42 28.96 0.25
CA GLY A 141 10.94 28.41 -0.99
C GLY A 141 10.97 26.88 -1.05
N ARG A 142 11.55 26.38 -2.13
CA ARG A 142 11.79 24.99 -2.45
C ARG A 142 13.25 24.64 -2.21
N TRP A 143 13.46 23.44 -1.69
CA TRP A 143 14.79 22.88 -1.52
C TRP A 143 15.48 22.63 -2.86
N GLY A 144 14.69 22.38 -3.91
CA GLY A 144 15.17 22.07 -5.25
C GLY A 144 15.57 20.61 -5.37
N GLY A 145 15.35 20.06 -6.55
CA GLY A 145 15.55 18.65 -6.85
C GLY A 145 15.42 18.38 -8.33
N ARG A 146 16.00 17.28 -8.79
CA ARG A 146 15.84 16.78 -10.14
C ARG A 146 15.92 15.26 -10.11
N ASP A 147 14.86 14.60 -10.54
CA ASP A 147 14.74 13.16 -10.48
C ASP A 147 14.25 12.59 -11.80
N LEU A 148 14.77 11.41 -12.15
CA LEU A 148 14.24 10.53 -13.17
C LEU A 148 14.17 9.14 -12.57
N THR A 149 13.01 8.50 -12.60
CA THR A 149 12.87 7.08 -12.26
C THR A 149 12.17 6.36 -13.39
N VAL A 150 12.75 5.27 -13.87
CA VAL A 150 12.21 4.45 -14.97
C VAL A 150 11.93 3.05 -14.46
N TYR A 151 10.72 2.59 -14.75
CA TYR A 151 10.31 1.20 -14.59
C TYR A 151 9.93 0.63 -15.96
N ASP A 152 10.42 -0.55 -16.29
CA ASP A 152 10.05 -1.28 -17.50
C ASP A 152 9.08 -2.43 -17.18
N GLU A 153 8.92 -3.38 -18.10
CA GLU A 153 8.06 -4.55 -17.92
C GLU A 153 8.62 -5.54 -16.88
N ALA A 154 9.94 -5.53 -16.67
CA ALA A 154 10.66 -6.37 -15.70
C ALA A 154 10.76 -5.73 -14.30
N GLY A 155 10.49 -4.43 -14.19
CA GLY A 155 10.43 -3.70 -12.92
C GLY A 155 11.36 -2.49 -12.93
N PHE A 156 12.14 -2.31 -11.86
CA PHE A 156 13.05 -1.18 -11.74
C PHE A 156 14.15 -1.21 -12.81
N ARG A 157 14.23 -0.18 -13.65
CA ARG A 157 15.20 -0.09 -14.75
C ARG A 157 16.33 0.91 -14.47
N ARG A 158 15.99 2.13 -14.04
CA ARG A 158 16.96 3.22 -13.85
C ARG A 158 16.45 4.26 -12.85
N SER A 159 17.34 4.84 -12.05
CA SER A 159 17.08 6.08 -11.33
C SER A 159 18.26 7.04 -11.37
N LEU A 160 17.95 8.33 -11.49
CA LEU A 160 18.87 9.45 -11.35
C LEU A 160 18.21 10.44 -10.39
N SER A 161 18.94 10.88 -9.37
CA SER A 161 18.42 11.84 -8.40
C SER A 161 19.50 12.82 -8.00
N LEU A 162 19.20 14.10 -8.16
CA LEU A 162 19.97 15.22 -7.66
C LEU A 162 19.07 16.00 -6.70
N TYR A 163 19.34 15.92 -5.41
CA TYR A 163 18.51 16.57 -4.39
C TYR A 163 19.35 17.41 -3.45
N HIS A 164 18.76 18.48 -2.93
CA HIS A 164 19.44 19.37 -2.01
C HIS A 164 19.20 18.95 -0.56
N SER A 165 20.10 18.18 0.02
CA SER A 165 20.11 17.85 1.46
C SER A 165 21.28 18.49 2.19
N GLU A 166 21.59 19.76 1.86
CA GLU A 166 22.70 20.56 2.43
C GLU A 166 23.97 19.75 2.75
N PRO A 167 24.85 19.46 1.76
CA PRO A 167 24.90 19.99 0.39
C PRO A 167 24.04 19.22 -0.63
N TRP A 168 24.05 19.66 -1.89
CA TRP A 168 23.53 18.89 -3.03
C TRP A 168 24.15 17.50 -3.07
N LYS A 169 23.34 16.48 -3.33
CA LYS A 169 23.79 15.10 -3.51
C LYS A 169 23.24 14.55 -4.80
N PHE A 170 24.11 13.92 -5.56
CA PHE A 170 23.74 13.15 -6.73
C PHE A 170 23.85 11.66 -6.41
N SER A 171 22.86 10.89 -6.84
CA SER A 171 22.81 9.44 -6.71
C SER A 171 22.14 8.85 -7.94
N HIS A 172 22.57 7.64 -8.33
CA HIS A 172 21.97 6.89 -9.41
C HIS A 172 21.85 5.41 -9.07
N GLY A 173 20.91 4.72 -9.70
CA GLY A 173 20.69 3.28 -9.53
C GLY A 173 20.25 2.61 -10.84
N GLY A 174 20.48 1.30 -10.96
CA GLY A 174 20.22 0.55 -12.19
C GLY A 174 21.26 0.78 -13.29
N GLU A 175 21.19 -0.04 -14.34
CA GLU A 175 22.15 -0.01 -15.46
C GLU A 175 21.98 1.26 -16.30
N PRO A 176 23.05 2.03 -16.62
CA PRO A 176 22.93 3.15 -17.54
C PRO A 176 22.41 2.73 -18.93
N TYR A 177 21.75 3.64 -19.65
CA TYR A 177 21.49 3.48 -21.08
C TYR A 177 22.72 3.85 -21.92
N ASP A 178 22.80 3.29 -23.14
CA ASP A 178 23.92 3.53 -24.06
C ASP A 178 24.08 5.00 -24.48
N PHE A 179 23.01 5.79 -24.38
CA PHE A 179 23.02 7.22 -24.69
C PHE A 179 23.34 8.11 -23.47
N GLU A 180 23.48 7.55 -22.27
CA GLU A 180 23.83 8.33 -21.08
C GLU A 180 25.32 8.71 -21.09
N ASN A 181 25.64 9.97 -20.76
CA ASN A 181 27.01 10.39 -20.50
C ASN A 181 27.40 10.05 -19.05
N VAL A 182 27.80 8.80 -18.82
CA VAL A 182 28.14 8.30 -17.48
C VAL A 182 29.38 9.01 -16.89
N GLU A 183 30.28 9.53 -17.71
CA GLU A 183 31.44 10.31 -17.21
C GLU A 183 30.99 11.58 -16.48
N GLN A 184 29.90 12.21 -16.94
CA GLN A 184 29.34 13.41 -16.32
C GLN A 184 28.94 13.17 -14.85
N TYR A 185 28.48 11.97 -14.52
CA TYR A 185 28.02 11.60 -13.17
C TYR A 185 29.12 11.72 -12.11
N SER A 186 30.38 11.66 -12.52
CA SER A 186 31.56 11.81 -11.65
C SER A 186 32.05 13.25 -11.53
N ALA A 187 31.30 14.25 -12.03
CA ALA A 187 31.70 15.65 -11.94
C ALA A 187 31.96 16.09 -10.48
N PRO A 188 33.00 16.90 -10.20
CA PRO A 188 33.35 17.29 -8.84
C PRO A 188 32.26 18.07 -8.10
N ARG A 189 31.44 18.81 -8.84
CA ARG A 189 30.31 19.57 -8.30
C ARG A 189 29.02 18.80 -8.60
N PRO A 190 28.23 18.39 -7.59
CA PRO A 190 27.02 17.59 -7.80
C PRO A 190 25.99 18.20 -8.78
N LEU A 191 25.91 19.53 -8.84
CA LEU A 191 25.06 20.25 -9.80
C LEU A 191 25.46 20.03 -11.27
N ASP A 192 26.72 19.69 -11.53
CA ASP A 192 27.24 19.40 -12.86
C ASP A 192 27.08 17.93 -13.25
N SER A 193 26.85 17.05 -12.27
CA SER A 193 26.61 15.63 -12.49
C SER A 193 25.29 15.37 -13.20
N PHE A 194 24.26 16.16 -12.91
CA PHE A 194 22.93 15.97 -13.49
C PHE A 194 22.22 17.31 -13.74
N PRO A 195 22.69 18.13 -14.69
CA PRO A 195 22.05 19.38 -15.07
C PRO A 195 20.73 19.12 -15.80
N HIS A 196 19.92 20.17 -15.95
CA HIS A 196 18.61 20.13 -16.59
C HIS A 196 18.70 19.56 -18.02
N GLU A 197 19.72 19.98 -18.76
CA GLU A 197 19.95 19.56 -20.14
C GLU A 197 20.20 18.05 -20.25
N THR A 198 20.85 17.43 -19.25
CA THR A 198 21.04 15.98 -19.20
C THR A 198 19.71 15.26 -18.99
N LEU A 199 18.84 15.77 -18.11
CA LEU A 199 17.49 15.21 -17.94
C LEU A 199 16.66 15.34 -19.23
N VAL A 200 16.66 16.51 -19.87
CA VAL A 200 15.97 16.74 -21.16
C VAL A 200 16.46 15.76 -22.21
N ASN A 201 17.78 15.62 -22.37
CA ASN A 201 18.36 14.70 -23.36
C ASN A 201 17.97 13.25 -23.10
N ILE A 202 17.97 12.81 -21.84
CA ILE A 202 17.53 11.45 -21.49
C ILE A 202 16.03 11.27 -21.79
N CYS A 203 15.18 12.22 -21.41
CA CYS A 203 13.75 12.16 -21.71
C CYS A 203 13.48 12.04 -23.21
N ARG A 204 14.18 12.83 -24.04
CA ARG A 204 14.05 12.77 -25.51
C ARG A 204 14.44 11.42 -26.08
N ASN A 205 15.52 10.80 -25.58
CA ASN A 205 15.91 9.45 -25.99
C ASN A 205 14.88 8.38 -25.54
N LEU A 206 14.13 8.63 -24.47
CA LEU A 206 13.01 7.79 -24.02
C LEU A 206 11.69 8.12 -24.75
N GLY A 207 11.70 9.08 -25.69
CA GLY A 207 10.54 9.49 -26.48
C GLY A 207 9.60 10.46 -25.76
N LEU A 208 10.11 11.21 -24.76
CA LEU A 208 9.38 12.20 -23.96
C LEU A 208 9.97 13.60 -24.15
N ASP A 209 9.13 14.64 -24.08
CA ASP A 209 9.60 16.03 -23.99
C ASP A 209 8.87 16.81 -22.88
N PRO A 210 9.15 16.51 -21.60
CA PRO A 210 8.31 16.88 -20.47
C PRO A 210 8.22 18.39 -20.16
N PHE A 211 9.07 19.20 -20.78
CA PHE A 211 9.17 20.63 -20.52
C PHE A 211 8.72 21.50 -21.70
N GLU A 212 8.33 20.89 -22.81
CA GLU A 212 7.84 21.59 -24.00
C GLU A 212 6.29 21.55 -24.02
N GLU A 213 5.65 22.70 -24.21
CA GLU A 213 4.17 22.80 -24.19
C GLU A 213 3.54 21.97 -25.32
N ASP A 214 4.10 22.05 -26.53
CA ASP A 214 3.61 21.35 -27.73
C ASP A 214 3.71 19.82 -27.64
N PHE A 215 4.42 19.29 -26.63
CA PHE A 215 4.44 17.85 -26.35
C PHE A 215 3.11 17.37 -25.76
N TYR A 216 2.34 18.24 -25.12
CA TYR A 216 1.11 17.87 -24.45
C TYR A 216 -0.12 18.20 -25.30
N VAL A 217 -1.14 17.35 -25.17
CA VAL A 217 -2.48 17.55 -25.72
C VAL A 217 -2.48 17.98 -27.19
N PRO A 218 -1.77 17.25 -28.09
CA PRO A 218 -1.71 17.60 -29.51
C PRO A 218 -3.10 17.63 -30.17
N ASN A 219 -4.06 16.88 -29.62
CA ASN A 219 -5.47 16.87 -30.06
C ASN A 219 -6.42 17.57 -29.05
N GLY A 220 -5.89 18.24 -28.03
CA GLY A 220 -6.66 18.89 -26.97
C GLY A 220 -7.29 17.94 -25.94
N ARG A 221 -7.05 16.62 -26.02
CA ARG A 221 -7.79 15.61 -25.29
C ARG A 221 -7.13 15.19 -23.98
N ALA A 222 -7.94 15.03 -22.93
CA ALA A 222 -7.50 14.58 -21.61
C ALA A 222 -8.60 13.86 -20.83
N PHE A 223 -8.19 13.14 -19.79
CA PHE A 223 -9.08 12.53 -18.82
C PHE A 223 -8.76 13.00 -17.41
N ILE A 224 -9.79 13.15 -16.58
CA ILE A 224 -9.64 13.35 -15.14
C ILE A 224 -10.18 12.13 -14.44
N VAL A 225 -9.33 11.47 -13.66
CA VAL A 225 -9.72 10.45 -12.70
C VAL A 225 -9.78 11.11 -11.32
N GLU A 226 -10.88 10.94 -10.59
CA GLU A 226 -11.06 11.60 -9.30
C GLU A 226 -11.75 10.72 -8.26
N LEU A 227 -11.37 10.90 -7.00
CA LEU A 227 -12.12 10.35 -5.86
C LEU A 227 -13.31 11.26 -5.55
N LEU A 228 -14.53 10.71 -5.66
CA LEU A 228 -15.77 11.45 -5.43
C LEU A 228 -16.14 11.54 -3.96
N PHE A 229 -15.19 11.71 -3.06
CA PHE A 229 -15.50 11.74 -1.62
C PHE A 229 -16.35 12.98 -1.28
N GLU A 230 -17.56 12.77 -0.73
CA GLU A 230 -18.31 13.83 -0.07
C GLU A 230 -17.62 14.10 1.28
N GLY A 231 -16.79 15.16 1.28
CA GLY A 231 -15.98 15.61 2.40
C GLY A 231 -16.73 15.61 3.73
N LYS A 232 -16.48 14.59 4.56
CA LYS A 232 -16.88 14.61 5.98
C LYS A 232 -15.91 15.35 6.89
N SER A 233 -14.75 15.75 6.38
CA SER A 233 -13.82 16.62 7.10
C SER A 233 -14.02 18.06 6.63
N SER A 234 -14.55 18.91 7.51
CA SER A 234 -14.58 20.37 7.33
C SER A 234 -13.18 21.00 7.25
N ASP A 235 -12.13 20.21 7.47
CA ASP A 235 -10.76 20.68 7.68
C ASP A 235 -9.87 20.51 6.43
N GLU A 236 -10.38 19.94 5.32
CA GLU A 236 -9.62 19.86 4.08
C GLU A 236 -9.46 21.24 3.44
N LYS A 237 -8.20 21.68 3.34
CA LYS A 237 -7.82 23.00 2.83
C LYS A 237 -7.76 23.01 1.30
N LYS A 238 -8.51 23.93 0.70
CA LYS A 238 -8.58 24.16 -0.76
C LYS A 238 -7.68 25.33 -1.13
N TYR A 239 -6.68 25.10 -1.96
CA TYR A 239 -5.78 26.16 -2.41
C TYR A 239 -6.06 26.56 -3.85
N THR A 240 -6.20 27.86 -4.10
CA THR A 240 -5.96 28.39 -5.44
C THR A 240 -4.49 28.18 -5.83
N LEU A 241 -4.18 28.26 -7.13
CA LEU A 241 -2.79 28.17 -7.59
C LEU A 241 -1.91 29.25 -6.93
N ALA A 242 -2.41 30.47 -6.81
CA ALA A 242 -1.69 31.57 -6.16
C ALA A 242 -1.41 31.30 -4.67
N GLU A 243 -2.40 30.81 -3.92
CA GLU A 243 -2.22 30.45 -2.50
C GLU A 243 -1.23 29.29 -2.33
N ALA A 244 -1.26 28.30 -3.22
CA ALA A 244 -0.31 27.17 -3.19
C ALA A 244 1.14 27.61 -3.48
N ARG A 245 1.30 28.63 -4.34
CA ARG A 245 2.60 29.19 -4.73
C ARG A 245 3.21 30.14 -3.71
N ALA A 246 2.37 30.77 -2.89
CA ALA A 246 2.77 31.75 -1.91
C ALA A 246 3.75 31.16 -0.88
N GLY A 247 4.89 31.83 -0.68
CA GLY A 247 5.96 31.39 0.22
C GLY A 247 6.75 30.18 -0.26
N ARG A 248 6.49 29.70 -1.48
CA ARG A 248 7.22 28.59 -2.13
C ARG A 248 7.83 29.09 -3.43
N GLU A 249 7.08 29.11 -4.52
CA GLU A 249 7.51 29.65 -5.80
C GLU A 249 7.66 31.18 -5.70
N ASP A 250 6.67 31.83 -5.08
CA ASP A 250 6.70 33.27 -4.82
C ASP A 250 7.11 33.55 -3.37
N ILE A 251 8.41 33.67 -3.15
CA ILE A 251 9.00 33.99 -1.84
C ILE A 251 8.64 35.40 -1.33
N SER A 252 8.14 36.28 -2.20
CA SER A 252 7.76 37.65 -1.83
C SER A 252 6.41 37.69 -1.11
N VAL A 253 5.57 36.71 -1.37
CA VAL A 253 4.27 36.53 -0.70
C VAL A 253 4.46 35.61 0.52
N PRO A 254 3.88 35.94 1.69
CA PRO A 254 3.87 35.04 2.84
C PRO A 254 3.22 33.71 2.50
N ARG A 255 3.72 32.63 3.11
CA ARG A 255 3.12 31.30 2.95
C ARG A 255 1.68 31.31 3.46
N VAL A 256 0.77 30.78 2.65
CA VAL A 256 -0.63 30.59 3.04
C VAL A 256 -0.76 29.24 3.73
N GLU A 257 -0.94 29.24 5.06
CA GLU A 257 -1.21 28.01 5.80
C GLU A 257 -2.71 27.69 5.83
N ASP A 258 -3.56 28.71 5.94
CA ASP A 258 -5.02 28.59 5.97
C ASP A 258 -5.62 29.33 4.75
N PRO A 259 -5.96 28.62 3.65
CA PRO A 259 -6.49 29.28 2.47
C PRO A 259 -7.93 29.74 2.71
N VAL A 260 -8.22 30.98 2.35
CA VAL A 260 -9.56 31.58 2.51
C VAL A 260 -10.27 31.63 1.17
N ILE A 261 -9.55 32.01 0.11
CA ILE A 261 -10.14 32.21 -1.22
C ILE A 261 -10.48 30.87 -1.84
N GLY A 262 -9.55 29.90 -1.82
CA GLY A 262 -9.82 28.57 -2.35
C GLY A 262 -10.98 27.87 -1.63
N ASN A 263 -11.12 28.06 -0.32
CA ASN A 263 -12.24 27.52 0.45
C ASN A 263 -13.57 28.21 0.11
N ALA A 264 -13.58 29.53 -0.09
CA ALA A 264 -14.79 30.28 -0.43
C ALA A 264 -15.31 30.02 -1.84
N LEU A 265 -14.43 29.76 -2.81
CA LEU A 265 -14.80 29.47 -4.21
C LEU A 265 -15.43 28.09 -4.38
N TYR A 266 -15.16 27.15 -3.48
CA TYR A 266 -15.58 25.76 -3.60
C TYR A 266 -16.17 25.26 -2.27
N PRO A 267 -17.34 25.75 -1.82
CA PRO A 267 -17.81 25.55 -0.45
C PRO A 267 -18.10 24.09 -0.05
N SER A 268 -18.45 23.20 -0.99
CA SER A 268 -18.50 21.74 -0.82
C SER A 268 -18.91 21.09 -2.15
N GLY A 269 -18.31 19.94 -2.51
CA GLY A 269 -18.62 19.21 -3.75
C GLY A 269 -17.41 19.05 -4.67
N SER A 270 -17.48 18.08 -5.61
CA SER A 270 -16.44 17.94 -6.64
C SER A 270 -16.36 19.23 -7.46
N ALA A 271 -15.14 19.60 -7.87
CA ALA A 271 -14.92 20.64 -8.88
C ALA A 271 -15.45 20.23 -10.27
N ASN A 272 -15.88 18.97 -10.42
CA ASN A 272 -16.39 18.37 -11.63
C ASN A 272 -17.83 17.90 -11.40
N PRO A 273 -18.83 18.53 -12.02
CA PRO A 273 -20.23 18.30 -11.69
C PRO A 273 -20.81 16.98 -12.24
N ASN A 274 -20.11 16.27 -13.13
CA ASN A 274 -20.68 15.09 -13.81
C ASN A 274 -19.65 13.94 -14.04
N PRO A 275 -19.19 13.28 -12.98
CA PRO A 275 -18.03 12.39 -13.02
C PRO A 275 -18.20 11.03 -13.73
N ASP A 276 -19.43 10.61 -14.04
CA ASP A 276 -19.73 9.25 -14.52
C ASP A 276 -20.22 9.16 -15.98
N GLU A 277 -20.13 10.25 -16.77
CA GLU A 277 -20.65 10.27 -18.14
C GLU A 277 -19.86 9.39 -19.15
N VAL A 278 -18.63 8.98 -18.85
CA VAL A 278 -17.71 8.49 -19.90
C VAL A 278 -17.22 7.04 -19.73
N PHE A 279 -17.31 6.41 -18.55
CA PHE A 279 -16.82 5.02 -18.39
C PHE A 279 -17.69 4.14 -17.50
N PRO A 280 -18.12 2.94 -17.97
CA PRO A 280 -18.83 1.99 -17.13
C PRO A 280 -17.93 1.51 -15.99
N VAL A 281 -18.53 1.26 -14.82
CA VAL A 281 -17.88 0.69 -13.65
C VAL A 281 -17.21 -0.63 -14.03
N THR A 282 -15.88 -0.62 -14.21
CA THR A 282 -15.12 -1.85 -14.36
C THR A 282 -15.12 -2.59 -13.03
N GLY A 283 -15.48 -3.88 -13.05
CA GLY A 283 -15.49 -4.72 -11.87
C GLY A 283 -14.12 -4.73 -11.16
N PHE A 284 -14.16 -4.96 -9.86
CA PHE A 284 -12.97 -5.07 -9.02
C PHE A 284 -12.16 -6.32 -9.39
N GLU A 285 -10.92 -6.14 -9.82
CA GLU A 285 -9.93 -7.21 -9.93
C GLU A 285 -8.85 -7.00 -8.85
N PRO A 286 -8.48 -7.99 -8.02
CA PRO A 286 -7.41 -7.85 -7.04
C PRO A 286 -6.02 -7.64 -7.67
N TYR A 287 -5.09 -7.20 -6.82
CA TYR A 287 -3.75 -6.73 -7.16
C TYR A 287 -2.70 -7.76 -6.76
N THR A 288 -2.30 -8.62 -7.67
CA THR A 288 -1.05 -9.39 -7.62
C THR A 288 -0.75 -9.84 -9.05
N LYS A 289 0.53 -9.87 -9.47
CA LYS A 289 0.91 -10.76 -10.57
C LYS A 289 0.41 -12.14 -10.19
N PRO A 290 -0.27 -12.89 -11.07
CA PRO A 290 -0.74 -14.22 -10.71
C PRO A 290 0.42 -15.02 -10.15
N THR A 291 0.35 -15.35 -8.87
CA THR A 291 1.37 -16.17 -8.25
C THR A 291 0.94 -17.63 -8.39
N PRO A 292 1.89 -18.59 -8.39
CA PRO A 292 1.55 -20.01 -8.30
C PRO A 292 0.65 -20.33 -7.10
N TRP A 293 0.65 -19.46 -6.08
CA TRP A 293 -0.10 -19.60 -4.84
C TRP A 293 -1.47 -18.92 -4.84
N ASP A 294 -1.89 -18.18 -5.87
CA ASP A 294 -3.16 -17.44 -5.85
C ASP A 294 -4.36 -18.33 -5.53
N GLN A 295 -4.39 -19.52 -6.11
CA GLN A 295 -5.43 -20.51 -5.84
C GLN A 295 -5.33 -21.02 -4.38
N ALA A 296 -4.12 -21.28 -3.90
CA ALA A 296 -3.90 -21.73 -2.52
C ALA A 296 -4.25 -20.63 -1.49
N VAL A 297 -4.04 -19.35 -1.81
CA VAL A 297 -4.48 -18.21 -0.98
C VAL A 297 -6.00 -18.19 -0.87
N LYS A 298 -6.73 -18.37 -1.99
CA LYS A 298 -8.19 -18.45 -1.97
C LYS A 298 -8.69 -19.62 -1.14
N GLU A 299 -8.07 -20.79 -1.29
CA GLU A 299 -8.41 -21.97 -0.48
C GLU A 299 -8.15 -21.72 1.01
N PHE A 300 -7.05 -21.04 1.35
CA PHE A 300 -6.75 -20.66 2.74
C PHE A 300 -7.75 -19.61 3.27
N GLU A 301 -8.19 -18.66 2.45
CA GLU A 301 -9.27 -17.74 2.80
C GLU A 301 -10.59 -18.48 3.10
N GLU A 302 -10.93 -19.50 2.30
CA GLU A 302 -12.09 -20.35 2.59
C GLU A 302 -11.94 -21.13 3.90
N CYS A 303 -10.71 -21.51 4.30
CA CYS A 303 -10.46 -22.08 5.62
C CYS A 303 -10.76 -21.03 6.72
N LEU A 304 -10.26 -19.80 6.58
CA LEU A 304 -10.49 -18.70 7.52
C LEU A 304 -11.99 -18.38 7.69
N LYS A 305 -12.76 -18.40 6.59
CA LYS A 305 -14.21 -18.08 6.58
C LYS A 305 -15.00 -19.02 7.48
N ARG A 306 -14.59 -20.29 7.59
CA ARG A 306 -15.30 -21.28 8.42
C ARG A 306 -15.24 -20.99 9.92
N TYR A 307 -14.20 -20.29 10.37
CA TYR A 307 -13.98 -20.01 11.79
C TYR A 307 -14.39 -18.59 12.21
N SER A 308 -14.74 -17.72 11.25
CA SER A 308 -15.04 -16.31 11.50
C SER A 308 -16.44 -15.93 11.05
N SER A 309 -17.18 -15.21 11.91
CA SER A 309 -18.40 -14.49 11.52
C SER A 309 -18.13 -13.12 10.88
N TYR A 310 -16.90 -12.62 11.00
CA TYR A 310 -16.44 -11.38 10.35
C TYR A 310 -15.93 -11.68 8.95
N PRO A 311 -16.05 -10.73 8.00
CA PRO A 311 -15.34 -10.78 6.73
C PRO A 311 -13.86 -11.07 6.92
N VAL A 312 -13.34 -12.11 6.28
CA VAL A 312 -11.93 -12.48 6.31
C VAL A 312 -11.28 -12.28 4.95
N ARG A 313 -9.98 -12.02 4.93
CA ARG A 313 -9.14 -12.02 3.74
C ARG A 313 -7.81 -12.71 3.99
N ALA A 314 -7.33 -13.43 2.98
CA ALA A 314 -5.97 -13.95 2.97
C ALA A 314 -5.11 -13.21 1.95
N SER A 315 -3.83 -13.04 2.23
CA SER A 315 -2.86 -12.50 1.28
C SER A 315 -1.51 -13.21 1.40
N LEU A 316 -0.77 -13.30 0.29
CA LEU A 316 0.61 -13.82 0.29
C LEU A 316 1.55 -12.87 1.06
N SER A 317 2.56 -13.43 1.73
CA SER A 317 3.64 -12.66 2.36
C SER A 317 4.98 -13.36 2.20
N GLU A 318 5.90 -12.72 1.49
CA GLU A 318 7.22 -13.26 1.19
C GLU A 318 8.24 -13.09 2.35
N GLY A 319 8.00 -12.17 3.30
CA GLY A 319 8.94 -11.90 4.40
C GLY A 319 8.65 -12.62 5.73
N LEU A 320 7.54 -13.35 5.86
CA LEU A 320 7.18 -13.99 7.13
C LEU A 320 8.01 -15.26 7.41
N GLU A 321 8.47 -15.94 6.37
CA GLU A 321 9.30 -17.15 6.49
C GLU A 321 10.65 -16.87 7.13
N GLU A 322 11.25 -15.70 6.85
CA GLU A 322 12.50 -15.24 7.47
C GLU A 322 12.36 -15.14 9.00
N LEU A 323 11.15 -14.92 9.50
CA LEU A 323 10.81 -14.85 10.92
C LEU A 323 10.38 -16.20 11.51
N GLY A 324 10.33 -17.26 10.69
CA GLY A 324 9.81 -18.56 11.08
C GLY A 324 8.29 -18.55 11.34
N ILE A 325 7.55 -17.62 10.74
CA ILE A 325 6.10 -17.45 10.92
C ILE A 325 5.38 -17.92 9.65
N LEU A 326 4.47 -18.90 9.77
CA LEU A 326 3.69 -19.40 8.63
C LEU A 326 2.51 -18.49 8.24
N ALA A 327 1.89 -17.85 9.24
CA ALA A 327 0.85 -16.87 9.02
C ALA A 327 0.82 -15.83 10.14
N SER A 328 0.34 -14.63 9.83
CA SER A 328 0.20 -13.54 10.77
C SER A 328 -1.08 -12.74 10.51
N PRO A 329 -1.93 -12.51 11.51
CA PRO A 329 -3.06 -11.60 11.34
C PRO A 329 -2.52 -10.17 11.25
N THR A 330 -2.98 -9.41 10.26
CA THR A 330 -2.73 -7.97 10.19
C THR A 330 -3.80 -7.29 11.04
N HIS A 331 -3.44 -6.88 12.24
CA HIS A 331 -4.25 -5.90 12.97
C HIS A 331 -4.18 -4.60 12.19
N ALA A 332 -5.31 -4.11 11.67
CA ALA A 332 -5.37 -2.73 11.20
C ALA A 332 -4.89 -1.87 12.37
N SER A 333 -3.82 -1.11 12.15
CA SER A 333 -3.20 -0.25 13.14
C SER A 333 -4.22 0.79 13.61
N GLY A 334 -4.96 0.50 14.68
CA GLY A 334 -5.88 1.45 15.30
C GLY A 334 -7.11 0.81 15.95
N GLY A 335 -6.93 0.20 17.12
CA GLY A 335 -8.00 -0.01 18.10
C GLY A 335 -8.95 -1.20 17.86
N THR A 336 -9.59 -1.61 18.96
CA THR A 336 -10.70 -2.56 19.01
C THR A 336 -11.86 -2.05 18.14
N GLY A 337 -12.35 -2.87 17.22
CA GLY A 337 -13.43 -2.47 16.28
C GLY A 337 -13.14 -2.67 14.79
N SER A 338 -12.10 -3.43 14.42
CA SER A 338 -11.92 -3.83 13.03
C SER A 338 -13.07 -4.74 12.57
N THR A 339 -13.85 -4.30 11.58
CA THR A 339 -14.98 -5.07 11.04
C THR A 339 -14.56 -6.19 10.08
N SER A 340 -13.27 -6.45 9.93
CA SER A 340 -12.73 -7.50 9.06
C SER A 340 -11.39 -8.03 9.57
N ILE A 341 -11.10 -9.28 9.24
CA ILE A 341 -9.86 -9.97 9.59
C ILE A 341 -9.02 -10.14 8.33
N SER A 342 -7.76 -9.76 8.38
CA SER A 342 -6.83 -9.98 7.27
C SER A 342 -5.65 -10.80 7.77
N VAL A 343 -5.28 -11.83 7.03
CA VAL A 343 -4.22 -12.79 7.40
C VAL A 343 -3.22 -12.91 6.27
N ARG A 344 -1.95 -12.66 6.59
CA ARG A 344 -0.81 -12.90 5.70
C ARG A 344 -0.35 -14.34 5.84
N ALA A 345 -0.17 -15.05 4.74
CA ALA A 345 0.27 -16.44 4.68
C ALA A 345 1.53 -16.59 3.83
N THR A 346 2.40 -17.51 4.21
CA THR A 346 3.64 -17.80 3.46
C THR A 346 3.44 -18.86 2.38
N PRO A 347 4.31 -18.90 1.34
CA PRO A 347 4.36 -20.01 0.38
C PRO A 347 4.34 -21.40 1.05
N THR A 348 5.18 -21.60 2.08
CA THR A 348 5.28 -22.87 2.83
C THR A 348 3.93 -23.29 3.43
N LEU A 349 3.16 -22.35 3.97
CA LEU A 349 1.82 -22.65 4.49
C LEU A 349 0.85 -22.98 3.36
N LEU A 350 0.92 -22.25 2.26
CA LEU A 350 -0.01 -22.41 1.14
C LEU A 350 0.20 -23.74 0.40
N GLU A 351 1.43 -24.26 0.40
CA GLU A 351 1.80 -25.59 -0.13
C GLU A 351 1.56 -26.73 0.87
N SER A 352 1.24 -26.42 2.12
CA SER A 352 1.05 -27.43 3.16
C SER A 352 -0.23 -28.25 2.97
N PRO A 353 -0.29 -29.47 3.56
CA PRO A 353 -1.52 -30.27 3.58
C PRO A 353 -2.72 -29.48 4.09
N LEU A 354 -3.91 -29.77 3.57
CA LEU A 354 -5.15 -29.05 3.93
C LEU A 354 -5.36 -28.95 5.45
N ALA A 355 -5.06 -30.01 6.19
CA ALA A 355 -5.22 -29.98 7.64
C ALA A 355 -4.30 -28.94 8.31
N VAL A 356 -3.06 -28.75 7.86
CA VAL A 356 -2.18 -27.68 8.38
C VAL A 356 -2.81 -26.31 8.14
N ARG A 357 -3.29 -26.06 6.91
CA ARG A 357 -3.98 -24.81 6.55
C ARG A 357 -5.20 -24.56 7.45
N GLU A 358 -5.96 -25.59 7.77
CA GLU A 358 -7.12 -25.51 8.68
C GLU A 358 -6.71 -25.21 10.13
N TYR A 359 -5.69 -25.89 10.64
CA TYR A 359 -5.15 -25.63 11.97
C TYR A 359 -4.62 -24.20 12.09
N THR A 360 -3.87 -23.74 11.09
CA THR A 360 -3.37 -22.37 11.05
C THR A 360 -4.50 -21.35 10.92
N ALA A 361 -5.50 -21.59 10.06
CA ALA A 361 -6.65 -20.69 9.92
C ALA A 361 -7.40 -20.52 11.24
N ALA A 362 -7.73 -21.63 11.91
CA ALA A 362 -8.38 -21.61 13.23
C ALA A 362 -7.53 -20.88 14.28
N PHE A 363 -6.23 -21.16 14.33
CA PHE A 363 -5.30 -20.49 15.24
C PHE A 363 -5.26 -18.97 15.00
N MET A 364 -5.21 -18.52 13.73
CA MET A 364 -5.19 -17.09 13.38
C MET A 364 -6.47 -16.36 13.79
N ILE A 365 -7.64 -16.98 13.58
CA ILE A 365 -8.92 -16.40 14.02
C ILE A 365 -8.99 -16.31 15.55
N LEU A 366 -8.52 -17.34 16.26
CA LEU A 366 -8.51 -17.32 17.72
C LEU A 366 -7.54 -16.26 18.29
N GLN A 367 -6.36 -16.10 17.69
CA GLN A 367 -5.41 -15.04 18.04
C GLN A 367 -6.02 -13.65 17.82
N TRP A 368 -6.68 -13.44 16.68
CA TRP A 368 -7.34 -12.18 16.39
C TRP A 368 -8.45 -11.87 17.41
N ARG A 369 -9.30 -12.86 17.74
CA ARG A 369 -10.38 -12.70 18.74
C ARG A 369 -9.87 -12.42 20.15
N ARG A 370 -8.73 -13.00 20.53
CA ARG A 370 -8.06 -12.72 21.81
C ARG A 370 -7.59 -11.27 21.89
N ALA A 371 -7.13 -10.70 20.78
CA ALA A 371 -6.66 -9.31 20.73
C ALA A 371 -7.80 -8.28 20.69
N ASP A 372 -8.96 -8.64 20.13
CA ASP A 372 -10.14 -7.77 19.98
C ASP A 372 -11.11 -7.80 21.20
N ASP A 373 -10.73 -8.52 22.27
CA ASP A 373 -11.44 -8.64 23.56
C ASP A 373 -12.91 -9.14 23.45
N SER A 374 -13.11 -10.31 22.83
CA SER A 374 -14.44 -10.92 22.66
C SER A 374 -14.61 -12.27 23.37
N SER A 375 -15.79 -12.47 23.97
CA SER A 375 -16.31 -13.66 24.67
C SER A 375 -16.19 -14.99 23.91
N ALA A 376 -15.90 -14.94 22.61
CA ALA A 376 -15.67 -16.12 21.79
C ALA A 376 -14.37 -16.87 22.15
N TYR A 377 -13.38 -16.22 22.79
CA TYR A 377 -12.25 -16.94 23.39
C TYR A 377 -12.71 -17.82 24.56
N GLU A 378 -13.61 -17.30 25.39
CA GLU A 378 -14.12 -17.99 26.57
C GLU A 378 -14.97 -19.21 26.23
N SER A 379 -15.63 -19.26 25.06
CA SER A 379 -16.46 -20.40 24.65
C SER A 379 -15.65 -21.66 24.30
N PHE A 380 -14.40 -21.49 23.86
CA PHE A 380 -13.51 -22.62 23.51
C PHE A 380 -12.50 -22.95 24.62
N TYR A 381 -12.28 -22.04 25.56
CA TYR A 381 -11.38 -22.27 26.68
C TYR A 381 -11.94 -23.35 27.65
N PRO A 382 -11.11 -24.29 28.15
CA PRO A 382 -11.55 -25.25 29.16
C PRO A 382 -11.93 -24.56 30.46
N ASN A 383 -13.11 -24.87 31.01
CA ASN A 383 -13.50 -24.37 32.33
C ASN A 383 -12.75 -25.10 33.47
N ARG A 384 -12.99 -24.74 34.73
CA ARG A 384 -12.29 -25.30 35.89
C ARG A 384 -12.42 -26.83 36.01
N LYS A 385 -13.59 -27.41 35.72
CA LYS A 385 -13.82 -28.86 35.76
C LYS A 385 -13.10 -29.57 34.63
N GLN A 386 -13.18 -29.02 33.42
CA GLN A 386 -12.48 -29.52 32.24
C GLN A 386 -10.95 -29.47 32.44
N MET A 387 -10.42 -28.39 33.01
CA MET A 387 -9.01 -28.28 33.38
C MET A 387 -8.58 -29.34 34.40
N ALA A 388 -9.44 -29.72 35.35
CA ALA A 388 -9.13 -30.78 36.31
C ALA A 388 -9.06 -32.16 35.63
N ALA A 389 -9.98 -32.45 34.70
CA ALA A 389 -9.94 -33.67 33.88
C ALA A 389 -8.66 -33.74 33.02
N ILE A 390 -8.30 -32.63 32.36
CA ILE A 390 -7.05 -32.50 31.59
C ILE A 390 -5.86 -32.79 32.50
N ARG A 391 -5.75 -32.14 33.66
CA ARG A 391 -4.62 -32.37 34.60
C ARG A 391 -4.51 -33.82 35.08
N ARG A 392 -5.65 -34.50 35.25
CA ARG A 392 -5.67 -35.92 35.62
C ARG A 392 -5.07 -36.79 34.51
N ILE A 393 -5.53 -36.60 33.27
CA ILE A 393 -5.02 -37.33 32.09
C ILE A 393 -3.51 -37.13 31.97
N TYR A 394 -3.03 -35.90 32.14
CA TYR A 394 -1.59 -35.61 32.08
C TYR A 394 -0.80 -36.35 33.15
N LYS A 395 -1.31 -36.36 34.38
CA LYS A 395 -0.64 -37.05 35.49
C LYS A 395 -0.59 -38.57 35.24
N GLU A 396 -1.66 -39.15 34.71
CA GLU A 396 -1.76 -40.58 34.40
C GLU A 396 -0.81 -41.01 33.28
N GLN A 397 -0.58 -40.13 32.28
CA GLN A 397 0.33 -40.39 31.16
C GLN A 397 1.79 -39.98 31.43
N GLY A 398 2.11 -39.50 32.64
CA GLY A 398 3.47 -39.06 32.97
C GLY A 398 3.90 -37.76 32.27
N LEU A 399 2.95 -36.93 31.83
CA LEU A 399 3.16 -35.69 31.09
C LEU A 399 3.16 -34.43 31.99
N TYR A 400 3.29 -34.59 33.31
CA TYR A 400 3.23 -33.52 34.31
C TYR A 400 4.57 -33.34 35.06
N PRO A 401 5.01 -32.11 35.39
CA PRO A 401 4.39 -30.81 35.09
C PRO A 401 4.49 -30.44 33.61
N PHE A 402 3.72 -29.44 33.17
CA PHE A 402 3.83 -28.95 31.80
C PHE A 402 5.26 -28.44 31.55
N ASP A 403 5.96 -28.97 30.55
CA ASP A 403 7.22 -28.40 30.07
C ASP A 403 7.02 -27.02 29.37
N VAL A 404 5.78 -26.54 29.32
CA VAL A 404 5.34 -25.29 28.68
C VAL A 404 4.37 -24.52 29.57
N ASP A 405 4.24 -23.21 29.34
CA ASP A 405 3.27 -22.37 30.04
C ASP A 405 1.83 -22.94 29.90
N PRO A 406 1.09 -23.14 31.01
CA PRO A 406 -0.26 -23.70 30.99
C PRO A 406 -1.23 -22.96 30.05
N ASN A 407 -1.09 -21.64 29.88
CA ASN A 407 -1.96 -20.90 28.96
C ASN A 407 -1.71 -21.29 27.51
N GLY A 408 -0.47 -21.61 27.13
CA GLY A 408 -0.13 -22.12 25.81
C GLY A 408 -0.79 -23.47 25.51
N VAL A 409 -0.82 -24.35 26.50
CA VAL A 409 -1.51 -25.65 26.41
C VAL A 409 -3.01 -25.45 26.21
N TYR A 410 -3.64 -24.67 27.07
CA TYR A 410 -5.09 -24.45 26.99
C TYR A 410 -5.49 -23.70 25.71
N PHE A 411 -4.65 -22.80 25.21
CA PHE A 411 -4.87 -22.13 23.93
C PHE A 411 -4.88 -23.13 22.76
N ASN A 412 -3.90 -24.03 22.71
CA ASN A 412 -3.83 -25.05 21.66
C ASN A 412 -5.02 -26.01 21.70
N LEU A 413 -5.54 -26.31 22.90
CA LEU A 413 -6.75 -27.11 23.08
C LEU A 413 -8.02 -26.39 22.64
N ALA A 414 -8.10 -25.08 22.86
CA ALA A 414 -9.20 -24.27 22.33
C ALA A 414 -9.20 -24.29 20.78
N VAL A 415 -8.02 -24.24 20.15
CA VAL A 415 -7.88 -24.41 18.69
C VAL A 415 -8.36 -25.80 18.25
N ASP A 416 -7.93 -26.87 18.92
CA ASP A 416 -8.39 -28.24 18.63
C ASP A 416 -9.90 -28.39 18.72
N LYS A 417 -10.51 -27.83 19.78
CA LYS A 417 -11.96 -27.84 19.95
C LYS A 417 -12.65 -27.06 18.82
N MET A 418 -12.16 -25.86 18.50
CA MET A 418 -12.76 -25.02 17.46
C MET A 418 -12.76 -25.72 16.10
N ILE A 419 -11.66 -26.38 15.74
CA ILE A 419 -11.54 -27.14 14.49
C ILE A 419 -12.52 -28.32 14.45
N ARG A 420 -12.64 -29.07 15.55
CA ARG A 420 -13.55 -30.23 15.63
C ARG A 420 -15.02 -29.84 15.68
N THR A 421 -15.35 -28.64 16.16
CA THR A 421 -16.73 -28.14 16.10
C THR A 421 -17.18 -27.75 14.69
N VAL A 422 -16.23 -27.50 13.78
CA VAL A 422 -16.51 -27.01 12.41
C VAL A 422 -16.15 -28.04 11.34
N THR A 423 -15.24 -28.98 11.64
CA THR A 423 -14.71 -29.98 10.71
C THR A 423 -14.58 -31.35 11.37
N ARG A 424 -14.32 -32.40 10.58
CA ARG A 424 -13.98 -33.75 11.09
C ARG A 424 -12.47 -33.98 11.24
N LEU A 425 -11.66 -32.94 11.13
CA LEU A 425 -10.21 -33.06 11.13
C LEU A 425 -9.69 -33.47 12.51
N ARG A 426 -8.74 -34.40 12.51
CA ARG A 426 -7.96 -34.81 13.68
C ARG A 426 -6.49 -34.53 13.41
N LEU A 427 -5.71 -34.37 14.48
CA LEU A 427 -4.27 -34.37 14.36
C LEU A 427 -3.84 -35.80 14.07
N THR A 428 -2.98 -35.94 13.07
CA THR A 428 -2.45 -37.23 12.66
C THR A 428 -0.93 -37.19 12.75
N LYS A 429 -0.32 -38.37 12.80
CA LYS A 429 1.13 -38.49 12.86
C LYS A 429 1.81 -37.84 11.64
N GLU A 430 1.18 -37.92 10.48
CA GLU A 430 1.66 -37.31 9.23
C GLU A 430 1.73 -35.78 9.33
N LEU A 431 0.84 -35.14 10.08
CA LEU A 431 0.88 -33.69 10.30
C LEU A 431 2.04 -33.28 11.22
N VAL A 432 2.29 -34.10 12.25
CA VAL A 432 3.43 -33.91 13.15
C VAL A 432 4.75 -34.10 12.39
N GLU A 433 4.83 -35.14 11.57
CA GLU A 433 5.98 -35.42 10.72
C GLU A 433 6.22 -34.32 9.67
N TRP A 434 5.17 -33.72 9.10
CA TRP A 434 5.29 -32.59 8.17
C TRP A 434 5.93 -31.36 8.86
N GLU A 435 5.50 -30.97 10.05
CA GLU A 435 6.08 -29.81 10.72
C GLU A 435 7.54 -30.06 11.13
N ALA A 436 7.86 -31.29 11.54
CA ALA A 436 9.22 -31.72 11.82
C ALA A 436 10.12 -31.69 10.57
N SER A 437 9.55 -31.85 9.37
CA SER A 437 10.29 -31.83 8.10
C SER A 437 10.69 -30.42 7.61
N LEU A 438 10.09 -29.36 8.16
CA LEU A 438 10.37 -27.98 7.74
C LEU A 438 11.84 -27.59 8.05
N PRO A 439 12.48 -26.71 7.25
CA PRO A 439 13.87 -26.30 7.45
C PRO A 439 14.06 -25.54 8.78
N ALA A 440 15.17 -25.75 9.50
CA ALA A 440 15.38 -25.09 10.80
C ALA A 440 15.33 -23.55 10.68
N PRO A 441 14.69 -22.84 11.62
CA PRO A 441 14.59 -21.38 11.56
C PRO A 441 15.97 -20.72 11.69
N VAL A 442 16.11 -19.56 11.05
CA VAL A 442 17.40 -18.86 10.89
C VAL A 442 17.89 -18.20 12.20
N THR A 443 16.99 -17.93 13.14
CA THR A 443 17.31 -17.29 14.42
C THR A 443 17.02 -18.20 15.61
N GLU A 444 17.80 -18.05 16.68
CA GLU A 444 17.64 -18.81 17.92
C GLU A 444 16.29 -18.52 18.60
N GLU A 445 15.77 -17.29 18.48
CA GLU A 445 14.44 -16.91 18.96
C GLU A 445 13.32 -17.61 18.17
N ALA A 446 13.46 -17.69 16.83
CA ALA A 446 12.53 -18.43 15.99
C ALA A 446 12.64 -19.95 16.22
N ALA A 447 13.84 -20.47 16.53
CA ALA A 447 14.04 -21.85 16.96
C ALA A 447 13.31 -22.13 18.27
N ALA A 448 13.45 -21.28 19.29
CA ALA A 448 12.76 -21.42 20.56
C ALA A 448 11.22 -21.37 20.43
N ARG A 449 10.69 -20.57 19.48
CA ARG A 449 9.25 -20.53 19.18
C ARG A 449 8.74 -21.80 18.50
N ARG A 450 9.55 -22.39 17.61
CA ARG A 450 9.18 -23.58 16.85
C ARG A 450 9.36 -24.89 17.64
N ASN A 451 10.31 -24.94 18.58
CA ASN A 451 10.74 -26.17 19.23
C ASN A 451 9.89 -26.61 20.46
N ARG A 452 8.57 -26.35 20.47
CA ARG A 452 7.69 -26.88 21.54
C ARG A 452 7.29 -28.33 21.27
N SER A 453 8.28 -29.23 21.27
CA SER A 453 8.13 -30.64 20.88
C SER A 453 7.37 -31.52 21.87
N CYS A 454 6.86 -30.99 23.00
CA CYS A 454 5.91 -31.73 23.84
C CYS A 454 4.44 -31.47 23.45
N ALA A 455 4.13 -30.42 22.69
CA ALA A 455 2.75 -30.01 22.44
C ALA A 455 1.97 -31.00 21.55
N TRP A 456 2.63 -31.71 20.63
CA TRP A 456 1.95 -32.59 19.69
C TRP A 456 1.51 -33.92 20.28
N ASP A 457 2.40 -34.63 20.97
CA ASP A 457 2.07 -35.88 21.65
C ASP A 457 0.98 -35.65 22.71
N ILE A 458 1.10 -34.54 23.43
CA ILE A 458 0.10 -34.06 24.37
C ILE A 458 -1.26 -33.84 23.68
N ARG A 459 -1.29 -33.16 22.53
CA ARG A 459 -2.52 -32.91 21.79
C ARG A 459 -3.13 -34.20 21.24
N MET A 460 -2.33 -35.11 20.71
CA MET A 460 -2.80 -36.41 20.24
C MET A 460 -3.48 -37.19 21.37
N HIS A 461 -2.84 -37.29 22.54
CA HIS A 461 -3.45 -37.97 23.70
C HIS A 461 -4.74 -37.30 24.19
N ILE A 462 -4.86 -35.98 24.08
CA ILE A 462 -6.08 -35.25 24.45
C ILE A 462 -7.19 -35.48 23.41
N GLN A 463 -6.85 -35.64 22.13
CA GLN A 463 -7.84 -36.03 21.12
C GLN A 463 -8.38 -37.44 21.37
N GLU A 464 -7.55 -38.37 21.87
CA GLU A 464 -7.99 -39.72 22.26
C GLU A 464 -8.95 -39.70 23.46
N HIS A 465 -8.84 -38.70 24.34
CA HIS A 465 -9.64 -38.56 25.57
C HIS A 465 -10.67 -37.42 25.48
N GLU A 466 -11.04 -37.00 24.26
CA GLU A 466 -11.87 -35.82 24.02
C GLU A 466 -13.21 -35.89 24.77
N ASP A 467 -13.90 -37.03 24.68
CA ASP A 467 -15.20 -37.25 25.30
C ASP A 467 -15.15 -37.12 26.82
N GLN A 468 -14.00 -37.40 27.44
CA GLN A 468 -13.81 -37.26 28.89
C GLN A 468 -13.59 -35.81 29.31
N ILE A 469 -13.12 -34.96 28.39
CA ILE A 469 -12.76 -33.55 28.66
C ILE A 469 -13.93 -32.63 28.31
N TRP A 470 -14.63 -32.89 27.20
CA TRP A 470 -15.66 -32.00 26.66
C TRP A 470 -17.08 -32.49 26.87
N ASN A 471 -17.29 -33.45 27.78
CA ASN A 471 -18.62 -33.88 28.22
C ASN A 471 -19.43 -32.69 28.75
N SER A 472 -20.71 -32.61 28.37
CA SER A 472 -21.67 -31.59 28.82
C SER A 472 -21.83 -31.54 30.33
N GLU A 473 -21.64 -32.64 31.06
CA GLU A 473 -21.67 -32.68 32.53
C GLU A 473 -20.54 -31.87 33.19
N LEU A 474 -19.43 -31.68 32.46
CA LEU A 474 -18.30 -30.86 32.89
C LEU A 474 -18.38 -29.44 32.34
N ASP A 475 -19.32 -29.13 31.45
CA ASP A 475 -19.47 -27.80 30.84
C ASP A 475 -20.53 -26.96 31.55
N ASP A 476 -20.10 -26.22 32.57
CA ASP A 476 -20.98 -25.37 33.38
C ASP A 476 -21.67 -24.25 32.57
N ARG A 477 -21.27 -24.01 31.32
CA ARG A 477 -21.90 -23.03 30.41
C ARG A 477 -23.20 -23.53 29.78
N VAL A 478 -23.45 -24.84 29.76
CA VAL A 478 -24.65 -25.43 29.15
C VAL A 478 -25.88 -25.22 30.03
N HIS A 479 -25.70 -25.10 31.35
CA HIS A 479 -26.80 -24.90 32.29
C HIS A 479 -27.35 -23.46 32.32
N THR A 480 -26.64 -22.48 31.78
CA THR A 480 -27.03 -21.06 31.78
C THR A 480 -27.93 -20.67 30.62
N LEU A 481 -28.00 -21.47 29.55
CA LEU A 481 -28.84 -21.19 28.37
C LEU A 481 -30.28 -21.71 28.49
N SER A 482 -30.57 -22.54 29.49
CA SER A 482 -31.90 -23.15 29.70
C SER A 482 -32.82 -22.34 30.62
N THR A 483 -32.45 -21.11 30.98
CA THR A 483 -33.21 -20.27 31.94
C THR A 483 -33.37 -18.82 31.47
N ILE A 484 -33.53 -18.60 30.16
CA ILE A 484 -33.95 -17.32 29.57
C ILE A 484 -35.15 -17.56 28.66
#